data_AF-A0A5C4SKP8-F1
#
_entry.id   AF-A0A5C4SKP8-F1
#
_cell.length_a   1.000
_cell.length_b   1.000
_cell.length_c   1.000
_cell.angle_alpha   90.00
_cell.angle_beta   90.00
_cell.angle_gamma   90.00
#
_symmetry.space_group_name_H-M   'P 1'
#
loop_
_entity.id
_entity.type
_entity.pdbx_description
1 polymer ?
#
loop_
_entity_poly.entity_id
_entity_poly.type
_entity_poly.pdbx_seq_one_letter_code
_entity_poly.pdbx_strand_id
1 'polypeptide(L)'
;MTPSGTSQTEFTARQLDPKGLIRESYRIEGIDAGQCRSIFLDWALSAPLDQDTRAALKALLDHYGAAQADHPMTAVLREGLTAGRPGDPSDGTSGAASADHPDHPNHRPRRRGGWRSRPRD
;
A
#
# COMPACT_ATOMS: atom_id res chain seq x y z
N MET A 1 35.16 -2.17 16.92
CA MET A 1 34.67 -1.05 16.08
C MET A 1 33.58 -1.59 15.18
N THR A 2 32.33 -1.55 15.61
CA THR A 2 31.16 -1.95 14.82
C THR A 2 30.67 -0.72 14.07
N PRO A 3 30.53 -0.75 12.74
CA PRO A 3 30.10 0.43 12.01
C PRO A 3 28.61 0.67 12.25
N SER A 4 28.27 1.94 12.40
CA SER A 4 26.93 2.53 12.51
C SER A 4 26.07 2.30 11.25
N GLY A 5 25.78 1.04 10.92
CA GLY A 5 25.08 0.64 9.69
C GLY A 5 23.64 1.16 9.58
N THR A 6 23.01 1.49 10.70
CA THR A 6 21.63 2.00 10.75
C THR A 6 21.46 3.32 9.98
N SER A 7 22.50 4.16 9.95
CA SER A 7 22.42 5.48 9.31
C SER A 7 22.40 5.43 7.78
N GLN A 8 22.97 4.37 7.18
CA GLN A 8 23.05 4.25 5.72
C GLN A 8 21.71 3.76 5.13
N THR A 9 21.09 2.76 5.75
CA THR A 9 19.77 2.25 5.34
C THR A 9 18.68 3.32 5.42
N GLU A 10 18.70 4.16 6.46
CA GLU A 10 17.74 5.27 6.62
C GLU A 10 17.90 6.36 5.54
N PHE A 11 19.13 6.68 5.13
CA PHE A 11 19.37 7.63 4.04
C PHE A 11 18.84 7.08 2.72
N THR A 12 19.18 5.85 2.39
CA THR A 12 18.68 5.19 1.18
C THR A 12 17.16 5.10 1.17
N ALA A 13 16.52 4.73 2.27
CA ALA A 13 15.06 4.67 2.36
C ALA A 13 14.39 6.04 2.12
N ARG A 14 14.98 7.13 2.63
CA ARG A 14 14.49 8.51 2.37
C ARG A 14 14.66 8.95 0.92
N GLN A 15 15.74 8.52 0.25
CA GLN A 15 15.92 8.81 -1.17
C GLN A 15 14.93 8.03 -2.04
N LEU A 16 14.61 6.79 -1.65
CA LEU A 16 13.66 5.94 -2.35
C LEU A 16 12.20 6.31 -2.05
N ASP A 17 11.93 6.96 -0.92
CA ASP A 17 10.62 7.49 -0.54
C ASP A 17 10.70 9.00 -0.23
N PRO A 18 10.91 9.87 -1.25
CA PRO A 18 11.11 11.30 -1.05
C PRO A 18 9.90 12.00 -0.43
N LYS A 19 8.71 11.50 -0.76
CA LYS A 19 7.42 12.00 -0.25
C LYS A 19 7.07 11.42 1.13
N GLY A 20 7.80 10.41 1.60
CA GLY A 20 7.52 9.73 2.87
C GLY A 20 6.22 8.92 2.87
N LEU A 21 5.70 8.54 1.70
CA LEU A 21 4.42 7.85 1.54
C LEU A 21 4.45 6.46 2.18
N ILE A 22 5.51 5.71 1.89
CA ILE A 22 5.69 4.37 2.44
C ILE A 22 5.92 4.49 3.94
N ARG A 23 6.79 5.40 4.38
CA ARG A 23 7.02 5.65 5.82
C ARG A 23 5.73 5.96 6.58
N GLU A 24 4.90 6.83 6.01
CA GLU A 24 3.68 7.30 6.68
C GLU A 24 2.65 6.18 6.80
N SER A 25 2.57 5.28 5.82
CA SER A 25 1.66 4.13 5.91
C SER A 25 1.90 3.26 7.15
N TYR A 26 3.16 3.06 7.57
CA TYR A 26 3.50 2.31 8.79
C TYR A 26 3.10 3.03 10.09
N ARG A 27 2.72 4.31 10.01
CA ARG A 27 2.33 5.14 11.16
C ARG A 27 0.82 5.33 11.25
N ILE A 28 0.08 5.00 10.20
CA ILE A 28 -1.37 5.12 10.19
C ILE A 28 -1.96 3.92 10.93
N GLU A 29 -2.52 4.17 12.10
CA GLU A 29 -3.23 3.16 12.89
C GLU A 29 -4.48 2.66 12.14
N GLY A 30 -4.68 1.35 12.11
CA GLY A 30 -5.86 0.73 11.49
C GLY A 30 -5.89 0.78 9.95
N ILE A 31 -4.79 1.12 9.28
CA ILE A 31 -4.71 1.08 7.81
C ILE A 31 -4.88 -0.35 7.30
N ASP A 32 -5.66 -0.54 6.23
CA ASP A 32 -5.86 -1.84 5.61
C ASP A 32 -5.01 -2.03 4.32
N ALA A 33 -5.00 -3.26 3.80
CA ALA A 33 -4.22 -3.62 2.61
C ALA A 33 -4.65 -2.85 1.35
N GLY A 34 -5.95 -2.55 1.18
CA GLY A 34 -6.45 -1.75 0.07
C GLY A 34 -5.92 -0.32 0.11
N GLN A 35 -5.96 0.33 1.29
CA GLN A 35 -5.35 1.65 1.49
C GLN A 35 -3.83 1.62 1.24
N CYS A 36 -3.14 0.58 1.72
CA CYS A 36 -1.71 0.40 1.46
C CYS A 36 -1.39 0.28 -0.04
N ARG A 37 -2.20 -0.45 -0.81
CA ARG A 37 -2.02 -0.56 -2.27
C ARG A 37 -2.16 0.77 -2.98
N SER A 38 -3.10 1.62 -2.56
CA SER A 38 -3.25 2.97 -3.12
C SER A 38 -2.02 3.85 -2.83
N ILE A 39 -1.49 3.81 -1.61
CA ILE A 39 -0.27 4.54 -1.24
C ILE A 39 0.95 4.01 -2.03
N PHE A 40 1.08 2.69 -2.12
CA PHE A 40 2.14 2.04 -2.91
C PHE A 40 2.09 2.47 -4.38
N LEU A 41 0.89 2.55 -4.97
CA LEU A 41 0.73 3.00 -6.34
C LEU A 41 1.15 4.49 -6.51
N ASP A 42 0.75 5.38 -5.60
CA ASP A 42 1.18 6.80 -5.65
C ASP A 42 2.71 6.94 -5.55
N TRP A 43 3.34 6.11 -4.72
CA TRP A 43 4.80 6.02 -4.65
C TRP A 43 5.40 5.54 -5.98
N ALA A 44 4.90 4.45 -6.54
CA ALA A 44 5.41 3.87 -7.78
C ALA A 44 5.26 4.84 -8.98
N LEU A 45 4.17 5.61 -9.01
CA LEU A 45 3.93 6.66 -10.02
C LEU A 45 4.83 7.88 -9.83
N SER A 46 5.31 8.13 -8.61
CA SER A 46 6.23 9.22 -8.29
C SER A 46 7.71 8.83 -8.45
N ALA A 47 8.00 7.54 -8.67
CA ALA A 47 9.36 7.05 -8.83
C ALA A 47 9.98 7.49 -10.18
N PRO A 48 11.29 7.78 -10.23
CA PRO A 48 11.98 8.05 -11.50
C PRO A 48 11.84 6.87 -12.47
N LEU A 49 11.71 7.16 -13.77
CA LEU A 49 11.56 6.13 -14.82
C LEU A 49 12.75 5.16 -14.91
N ASP A 50 13.96 5.61 -14.55
CA ASP A 50 15.19 4.81 -14.55
C ASP A 50 15.42 4.07 -13.22
N GLN A 51 14.55 4.27 -12.22
CA GLN A 51 14.70 3.62 -10.93
C GLN A 51 14.40 2.12 -11.05
N ASP A 52 15.32 1.28 -10.58
CA ASP A 52 15.05 -0.13 -10.38
C ASP A 52 14.04 -0.31 -9.24
N THR A 53 12.77 -0.44 -9.60
CA THR A 53 11.66 -0.65 -8.66
C THR A 53 11.88 -1.86 -7.76
N ARG A 54 12.51 -2.94 -8.27
CA ARG A 54 12.75 -4.15 -7.47
C ARG A 54 13.82 -3.90 -6.43
N ALA A 55 14.92 -3.23 -6.79
CA ALA A 55 15.95 -2.82 -5.86
C ALA A 55 15.40 -1.85 -4.81
N ALA A 56 14.58 -0.89 -5.23
CA ALA A 56 13.93 0.07 -4.35
C ALA A 56 13.02 -0.61 -3.31
N LEU A 57 12.15 -1.53 -3.78
CA LEU A 57 11.27 -2.32 -2.92
C LEU A 57 12.04 -3.12 -1.86
N LYS A 58 13.15 -3.76 -2.24
CA LYS A 58 14.00 -4.51 -1.30
C LYS A 58 14.58 -3.61 -0.22
N ALA A 59 15.10 -2.45 -0.58
CA ALA A 59 15.67 -1.50 0.38
C ALA A 59 14.60 -0.91 1.31
N LEU A 60 13.40 -0.62 0.80
CA LEU A 60 12.27 -0.17 1.62
C LEU A 60 11.79 -1.25 2.59
N LEU A 61 11.78 -2.52 2.16
CA LEU A 61 11.46 -3.67 3.02
C LEU A 61 12.51 -3.91 4.11
N ASP A 62 13.79 -3.82 3.77
CA ASP A 62 14.89 -3.93 4.72
C ASP A 62 14.78 -2.86 5.82
N HIS A 63 14.43 -1.63 5.44
CA HIS A 63 14.31 -0.53 6.39
C HIS A 63 13.03 -0.55 7.22
N TYR A 64 11.85 -0.59 6.57
CA TYR A 64 10.57 -0.45 7.25
C TYR A 64 9.95 -1.80 7.63
N GLY A 65 10.10 -2.81 6.77
CA GLY A 65 9.50 -4.13 6.95
C GLY A 65 10.18 -4.98 8.03
N ALA A 66 11.47 -4.74 8.31
CA ALA A 66 12.21 -5.49 9.33
C ALA A 66 11.63 -5.32 10.74
N ALA A 67 11.18 -4.11 11.08
CA ALA A 67 10.58 -3.84 12.39
C ALA A 67 9.10 -4.25 12.45
N GLN A 68 8.40 -4.27 11.31
CA GLN A 68 6.94 -4.46 11.25
C GLN A 68 6.54 -5.47 10.17
N ALA A 69 6.94 -6.73 10.38
CA ALA A 69 6.72 -7.81 9.41
C ALA A 69 5.25 -8.09 9.11
N ASP A 70 4.36 -7.84 10.07
CA ASP A 70 2.91 -8.10 10.02
C ASP A 70 2.08 -6.89 9.57
N HIS A 71 2.73 -5.74 9.30
CA HIS A 71 2.02 -4.55 8.83
C HIS A 71 1.50 -4.76 7.38
N PRO A 72 0.27 -4.34 7.05
CA PRO A 72 -0.30 -4.54 5.71
C PRO A 72 0.54 -3.91 4.59
N MET A 73 1.25 -2.80 4.85
CA MET A 73 2.20 -2.25 3.89
C MET A 73 3.37 -3.22 3.60
N THR A 74 3.87 -3.94 4.59
CA THR A 74 4.94 -4.94 4.37
C THR A 74 4.48 -6.04 3.42
N ALA A 75 3.23 -6.50 3.56
CA ALA A 75 2.65 -7.46 2.64
C ALA A 75 2.57 -6.90 1.22
N VAL A 76 2.08 -5.67 1.04
CA VAL A 76 1.99 -5.01 -0.28
C VAL A 76 3.36 -4.85 -0.94
N LEU A 77 4.40 -4.45 -0.20
CA LEU A 77 5.76 -4.34 -0.75
C LEU A 77 6.31 -5.72 -1.19
N ARG A 78 6.01 -6.79 -0.45
CA ARG A 78 6.37 -8.17 -0.83
C ARG A 78 5.60 -8.63 -2.07
N GLU A 79 4.30 -8.35 -2.15
CA GLU A 79 3.47 -8.62 -3.33
C GLU A 79 4.06 -7.94 -4.59
N GLY A 80 4.50 -6.68 -4.46
CA GLY A 80 5.15 -5.94 -5.55
C GLY A 80 6.43 -6.59 -6.08
N LEU A 81 7.19 -7.29 -5.22
CA LEU A 81 8.37 -8.07 -5.65
C LEU A 81 8.01 -9.33 -6.43
N THR A 82 6.80 -9.86 -6.26
CA THR A 82 6.33 -11.08 -6.95
C THR A 82 5.67 -10.73 -8.28
N ALA A 83 4.82 -9.69 -8.31
CA ALA A 83 4.08 -9.28 -9.50
C ALA A 83 4.97 -8.85 -10.69
N GLY A 84 6.18 -8.36 -10.43
CA GLY A 84 7.13 -7.95 -11.48
C GLY A 84 7.92 -9.10 -12.15
N ARG A 85 7.61 -10.38 -11.87
CA ARG A 85 8.27 -11.50 -12.55
C ARG A 85 7.61 -11.72 -13.93
N PRO A 86 8.34 -11.55 -15.05
CA PRO A 86 7.80 -11.90 -16.35
C PRO A 86 7.60 -13.42 -16.42
N GLY A 87 6.35 -13.87 -16.47
CA GLY A 87 5.98 -15.28 -16.74
C GLY A 87 5.19 -16.03 -15.67
N ASP A 88 4.75 -15.39 -14.59
CA ASP A 88 3.85 -16.04 -13.61
C ASP A 88 2.42 -15.53 -13.81
N PRO A 89 1.47 -16.37 -14.30
CA PRO A 89 0.06 -16.04 -14.23
C PRO A 89 -0.34 -16.18 -12.76
N SER A 90 -0.17 -15.10 -11.99
CA SER A 90 -0.78 -14.98 -10.68
C SER A 90 -2.28 -14.82 -10.88
N ASP A 91 -2.90 -15.98 -11.05
CA ASP A 91 -4.32 -16.26 -10.91
C ASP A 91 -4.88 -15.40 -9.78
N GLY A 92 -5.85 -14.55 -10.13
CA GLY A 92 -6.55 -13.75 -9.16
C GLY A 92 -7.32 -14.67 -8.23
N THR A 93 -6.90 -14.78 -6.97
CA THR A 93 -7.75 -15.08 -5.81
C THR A 93 -6.94 -14.90 -4.53
N SER A 94 -7.25 -13.84 -3.76
CA SER A 94 -7.30 -13.76 -2.29
C SER A 94 -7.54 -12.28 -1.92
N GLY A 95 -8.58 -11.87 -1.20
CA GLY A 95 -9.30 -12.61 -0.18
C GLY A 95 -10.82 -12.63 -0.35
N ALA A 96 -11.35 -13.82 -0.08
CA ALA A 96 -12.63 -13.99 0.55
C ALA A 96 -12.65 -13.28 1.92
N ALA A 97 -13.82 -12.78 2.28
CA ALA A 97 -14.30 -12.37 3.58
C ALA A 97 -13.42 -12.76 4.79
N SER A 98 -12.81 -11.76 5.43
CA SER A 98 -12.76 -11.75 6.90
C SER A 98 -13.99 -11.03 7.38
N ALA A 99 -15.02 -11.81 7.72
CA ALA A 99 -16.06 -11.40 8.63
C ALA A 99 -15.43 -11.32 10.02
N ASP A 100 -15.18 -10.10 10.50
CA ASP A 100 -15.64 -9.60 11.80
C ASP A 100 -15.14 -8.14 11.92
N HIS A 101 -15.91 -7.22 11.37
CA HIS A 101 -15.80 -5.80 11.69
C HIS A 101 -17.07 -5.47 12.48
N PRO A 102 -17.01 -5.23 13.80
CA PRO A 102 -18.18 -4.80 14.54
C PRO A 102 -18.66 -3.45 14.01
N ASP A 103 -19.93 -3.48 13.61
CA ASP A 103 -20.82 -2.39 13.22
C ASP A 103 -20.42 -1.02 13.79
N HIS A 104 -19.92 -0.13 12.93
CA HIS A 104 -19.95 1.31 13.18
C HIS A 104 -21.15 1.89 12.43
N PRO A 105 -22.26 2.25 13.12
CA PRO A 105 -23.40 2.85 12.46
C PRO A 105 -23.05 4.28 12.03
N ASN A 106 -22.77 4.46 10.73
CA ASN A 106 -22.66 5.77 10.12
C ASN A 106 -24.06 6.40 10.05
N HIS A 107 -24.38 7.25 11.02
CA HIS A 107 -25.52 8.15 10.99
C HIS A 107 -25.40 9.16 9.84
N ARG A 108 -26.08 8.92 8.71
CA ARG A 108 -26.55 9.99 7.81
C ARG A 108 -27.92 9.66 7.20
N PRO A 109 -28.99 10.41 7.52
CA PRO A 109 -30.25 10.29 6.79
C PRO A 109 -30.14 11.04 5.46
N ARG A 110 -30.17 10.34 4.32
CA ARG A 110 -30.40 10.97 3.01
C ARG A 110 -31.91 11.09 2.76
N ARG A 111 -32.38 12.34 2.74
CA ARG A 111 -33.75 12.73 2.40
C ARG A 111 -34.04 12.54 0.91
N ARG A 112 -35.34 12.34 0.67
CA ARG A 112 -36.11 12.14 -0.56
C ARG A 112 -35.80 13.13 -1.70
N GLY A 113 -35.83 12.59 -2.92
CA GLY A 113 -35.97 13.28 -4.20
C GLY A 113 -35.42 12.36 -5.29
N GLY A 114 -36.19 11.68 -6.14
CA GLY A 114 -37.32 12.16 -6.91
C GLY A 114 -36.98 12.07 -8.40
N TRP A 115 -36.53 10.89 -8.88
CA TRP A 115 -36.24 10.68 -10.29
C TRP A 115 -37.55 10.36 -11.02
N ARG A 116 -38.14 11.37 -11.68
CA ARG A 116 -39.27 11.17 -12.58
C ARG A 116 -38.78 10.48 -13.85
N SER A 117 -39.19 9.23 -14.03
CA SER A 117 -39.19 8.55 -15.33
C SER A 117 -40.17 9.27 -16.26
N ARG A 118 -39.73 9.69 -17.45
CA ARG A 118 -40.62 10.02 -18.57
C ARG A 118 -40.63 8.81 -19.53
N PRO A 119 -41.79 8.31 -19.96
CA PRO A 119 -41.87 7.34 -21.05
C PRO A 119 -41.70 8.03 -22.41
N ARG A 120 -41.09 7.31 -23.36
CA ARG A 120 -41.11 7.65 -24.78
C ARG A 120 -42.48 7.26 -25.34
N ASP A 121 -43.15 8.22 -25.98
CA ASP A 121 -44.01 8.02 -27.15
C ASP A 121 -43.89 9.29 -28.00
#